data_AF-A0A5C7LUK2-F1
#
_entry.id   AF-A0A5C7LUK2-F1
#
_cell.length_a   1.000
_cell.length_b   1.000
_cell.length_c   1.000
_cell.angle_alpha   90.00
_cell.angle_beta   90.00
_cell.angle_gamma   90.00
#
_symmetry.space_group_name_H-M   'P 1'
#
loop_
_entity.id
_entity.type
_entity.pdbx_description
1 polymer ?
#
loop_
_entity_poly.entity_id
_entity_poly.type
_entity_poly.pdbx_seq_one_letter_code
_entity_poly.pdbx_strand_id
1 'polypeptide(L)'
;MRYVSLLVVSAIVLSAGCREAWCDDLKPVPDPISDKLVEIRLPTVPVTQQPDDPVPAPSPVNPDTSPVRVDDINAGELYVIESDSEIKVTGSPDGIISVTPKKGPRSFFARFVDGVDREKYEDRTYSKPFVYVVQAAKTGQCELLVFSSVQDDLVRQMLTVTVGPRPPPVPPDPPKPDPVIPTPPNPVDPVAPQKLQIVILEDPELRGTLPAEQIAAMDGAVVRQYVKTHCVMTGTTPDFRKLSIRQDVSNQPQWIKTAFAEERTALPLIVIMTPTQTISGPLPKTIAETMTLLKKYGGE
;
A
#
# COMPACT_ATOMS: atom_id res chain seq x y z
N MET A 1 -73.32 -49.07 -2.32
CA MET A 1 -72.81 -47.83 -1.68
C MET A 1 -71.37 -48.08 -1.25
N ARG A 2 -70.42 -47.14 -1.53
CA ARG A 2 -69.02 -47.08 -1.02
C ARG A 2 -68.09 -48.27 -1.47
N TYR A 3 -67.04 -48.04 -2.27
CA TYR A 3 -65.60 -47.76 -1.93
C TYR A 3 -64.86 -48.99 -1.30
N VAL A 4 -63.60 -49.41 -1.60
CA VAL A 4 -62.31 -48.74 -1.97
C VAL A 4 -61.42 -49.60 -2.96
N SER A 5 -60.26 -49.06 -3.41
CA SER A 5 -59.27 -49.47 -4.46
C SER A 5 -58.15 -50.51 -4.12
N LEU A 6 -57.37 -51.05 -5.11
CA LEU A 6 -55.86 -50.94 -5.29
C LEU A 6 -55.18 -51.84 -6.41
N LEU A 7 -53.99 -51.42 -6.91
CA LEU A 7 -52.83 -52.16 -7.58
C LEU A 7 -52.98 -52.86 -9.00
N VAL A 8 -51.92 -53.29 -9.75
CA VAL A 8 -50.67 -52.64 -10.32
C VAL A 8 -49.81 -53.61 -11.24
N VAL A 9 -48.86 -53.09 -12.08
CA VAL A 9 -47.76 -53.74 -12.93
C VAL A 9 -48.04 -54.19 -14.39
N SER A 10 -47.05 -54.01 -15.31
CA SER A 10 -46.83 -54.75 -16.59
C SER A 10 -45.39 -54.58 -17.18
N ALA A 11 -44.90 -55.51 -18.03
CA ALA A 11 -43.55 -55.51 -18.67
C ALA A 11 -43.47 -56.44 -19.93
N ILE A 12 -42.45 -56.31 -20.83
CA ILE A 12 -42.19 -57.20 -22.01
C ILE A 12 -40.74 -57.08 -22.61
N VAL A 13 -40.32 -57.94 -23.57
CA VAL A 13 -38.91 -58.37 -23.88
C VAL A 13 -38.49 -58.32 -25.39
N LEU A 14 -37.18 -58.52 -25.69
CA LEU A 14 -36.40 -58.40 -26.96
C LEU A 14 -36.50 -59.54 -28.03
N SER A 15 -35.95 -59.26 -29.23
CA SER A 15 -35.47 -60.16 -30.32
C SER A 15 -34.46 -59.37 -31.22
N ALA A 16 -33.64 -59.84 -32.19
CA ALA A 16 -33.07 -61.13 -32.68
C ALA A 16 -31.79 -60.83 -33.56
N GLY A 17 -31.16 -61.80 -34.27
CA GLY A 17 -29.98 -61.54 -35.14
C GLY A 17 -29.51 -62.70 -36.07
N CYS A 18 -28.49 -62.46 -36.92
CA CYS A 18 -27.90 -63.39 -37.93
C CYS A 18 -26.35 -63.24 -38.08
N ARG A 19 -25.65 -64.18 -38.75
CA ARG A 19 -24.16 -64.31 -38.72
C ARG A 19 -23.51 -65.00 -39.96
N GLU A 20 -22.27 -64.55 -40.30
CA GLU A 20 -21.06 -65.31 -40.75
C GLU A 20 -21.06 -66.16 -42.05
N ALA A 21 -19.94 -66.46 -42.75
CA ALA A 21 -18.50 -66.06 -42.70
C ALA A 21 -17.87 -66.23 -44.13
N TRP A 22 -16.67 -65.71 -44.47
CA TRP A 22 -15.33 -66.32 -44.26
C TRP A 22 -14.20 -65.30 -44.60
N CYS A 23 -12.96 -65.57 -44.18
CA CYS A 23 -11.79 -64.68 -44.36
C CYS A 23 -10.48 -65.45 -44.62
N ASP A 24 -9.51 -64.76 -45.25
CA ASP A 24 -8.05 -64.99 -45.23
C ASP A 24 -7.40 -63.69 -45.79
N ASP A 25 -6.20 -63.23 -45.42
CA ASP A 25 -5.19 -63.65 -44.43
C ASP A 25 -4.43 -62.38 -43.93
N LEU A 26 -3.30 -62.55 -43.21
CA LEU A 26 -2.39 -61.58 -42.58
C LEU A 26 -2.73 -61.16 -41.13
N LYS A 27 -1.88 -61.63 -40.20
CA LYS A 27 -1.89 -61.30 -38.76
C LYS A 27 -0.64 -60.51 -38.37
N PRO A 28 -0.76 -59.60 -37.39
CA PRO A 28 0.29 -59.42 -36.37
C PRO A 28 -0.01 -60.17 -35.07
N VAL A 29 1.00 -60.29 -34.20
CA VAL A 29 0.93 -60.93 -32.87
C VAL A 29 0.39 -59.92 -31.84
N PRO A 30 -0.41 -60.35 -30.83
CA PRO A 30 -0.94 -59.44 -29.81
C PRO A 30 0.06 -59.18 -28.68
N ASP A 31 0.48 -57.92 -28.51
CA ASP A 31 1.07 -57.44 -27.26
C ASP A 31 -0.02 -56.98 -26.27
N PRO A 32 -0.03 -57.45 -25.01
CA PRO A 32 -1.09 -57.15 -24.05
C PRO A 32 -0.90 -55.79 -23.37
N ILE A 33 -0.92 -54.70 -24.15
CA ILE A 33 -0.95 -53.34 -23.60
C ILE A 33 -2.33 -53.09 -22.96
N SER A 34 -2.35 -52.98 -21.64
CA SER A 34 -3.56 -52.84 -20.81
C SER A 34 -4.51 -51.74 -21.30
N ASP A 35 -5.82 -52.05 -21.33
CA ASP A 35 -6.92 -51.10 -21.53
C ASP A 35 -7.00 -50.04 -20.42
N LYS A 36 -6.08 -49.07 -20.46
CA LYS A 36 -6.14 -47.81 -19.72
C LYS A 36 -5.78 -46.66 -20.66
N LEU A 37 -6.79 -46.24 -21.42
CA LEU A 37 -6.80 -44.93 -22.07
C LEU A 37 -6.62 -43.84 -21.01
N VAL A 38 -5.41 -43.31 -20.90
CA VAL A 38 -5.13 -42.12 -20.08
C VAL A 38 -5.65 -40.91 -20.85
N GLU A 39 -6.80 -40.38 -20.45
CA GLU A 39 -7.39 -39.20 -21.07
C GLU A 39 -6.59 -37.93 -20.70
N ILE A 40 -5.59 -37.61 -21.52
CA ILE A 40 -4.82 -36.37 -21.38
C ILE A 40 -5.63 -35.20 -21.94
N ARG A 41 -5.94 -34.22 -21.10
CA ARG A 41 -6.51 -32.93 -21.53
C ARG A 41 -5.46 -31.82 -21.46
N LEU A 42 -5.42 -30.98 -22.49
CA LEU A 42 -4.41 -29.93 -22.68
C LEU A 42 -5.08 -28.59 -23.04
N PRO A 43 -4.63 -27.46 -22.46
CA PRO A 43 -4.56 -26.18 -23.15
C PRO A 43 -3.21 -26.07 -23.86
N THR A 44 -3.20 -25.95 -25.19
CA THR A 44 -1.97 -25.95 -26.00
C THR A 44 -1.51 -24.53 -26.39
N VAL A 45 -0.18 -24.34 -26.40
CA VAL A 45 0.51 -23.11 -26.81
C VAL A 45 1.70 -23.53 -27.69
N PRO A 46 1.99 -22.89 -28.84
CA PRO A 46 3.16 -23.21 -29.64
C PRO A 46 4.45 -22.74 -28.94
N VAL A 47 5.46 -23.61 -28.91
CA VAL A 47 6.82 -23.30 -28.44
C VAL A 47 7.80 -23.61 -29.56
N THR A 48 8.63 -22.63 -29.92
CA THR A 48 9.88 -22.83 -30.66
C THR A 48 11.04 -22.61 -29.70
N GLN A 49 11.95 -23.57 -29.61
CA GLN A 49 13.24 -23.41 -28.94
C GLN A 49 14.35 -23.21 -29.98
N GLN A 50 15.35 -22.40 -29.61
CA GLN A 50 16.68 -22.42 -30.22
C GLN A 50 17.69 -22.29 -29.05
N PRO A 51 18.77 -23.10 -29.04
CA PRO A 51 19.78 -23.08 -27.97
C PRO A 51 20.89 -22.04 -28.23
N ASP A 52 21.92 -22.13 -27.37
CA ASP A 52 23.20 -21.40 -27.38
C ASP A 52 23.09 -19.92 -26.93
N ASP A 53 23.97 -19.35 -26.10
CA ASP A 53 25.24 -19.82 -25.50
C ASP A 53 25.37 -19.29 -24.04
N PRO A 54 26.28 -19.81 -23.19
CA PRO A 54 26.38 -19.41 -21.79
C PRO A 54 27.10 -18.06 -21.62
N VAL A 55 26.34 -16.98 -21.49
CA VAL A 55 26.87 -15.67 -21.08
C VAL A 55 27.47 -15.79 -19.67
N PRO A 56 28.75 -15.41 -19.45
CA PRO A 56 29.33 -15.39 -18.10
C PRO A 56 28.52 -14.47 -17.19
N ALA A 57 28.12 -14.97 -16.02
CA ALA A 57 27.38 -14.16 -15.06
C ALA A 57 28.22 -12.92 -14.69
N PRO A 58 27.67 -11.69 -14.80
CA PRO A 58 28.33 -10.52 -14.23
C PRO A 58 28.46 -10.76 -12.73
N SER A 59 29.69 -10.73 -12.21
CA SER A 59 29.95 -10.90 -10.79
C SER A 59 29.07 -9.95 -9.99
N PRO A 60 28.44 -10.38 -8.88
CA PRO A 60 27.59 -9.52 -8.10
C PRO A 60 28.40 -8.31 -7.62
N VAL A 61 28.03 -7.13 -8.13
CA VAL A 61 28.39 -5.88 -7.48
C VAL A 61 27.66 -5.92 -6.14
N ASN A 62 28.41 -6.12 -5.05
CA ASN A 62 27.93 -5.85 -3.71
C ASN A 62 27.98 -4.33 -3.48
N PRO A 63 26.85 -3.61 -3.49
CA PRO A 63 26.67 -2.62 -2.44
C PRO A 63 26.56 -3.36 -1.09
N ASP A 64 27.04 -2.76 0.00
CA ASP A 64 26.77 -3.26 1.36
C ASP A 64 25.31 -3.01 1.75
N THR A 65 24.37 -3.73 1.13
CA THR A 65 22.95 -3.70 1.48
C THR A 65 22.67 -4.62 2.65
N SER A 66 22.86 -4.08 3.86
CA SER A 66 22.03 -4.48 5.00
C SER A 66 20.56 -4.54 4.56
N PRO A 67 19.77 -5.55 4.94
CA PRO A 67 18.44 -5.77 4.38
C PRO A 67 17.51 -4.56 4.59
N VAL A 68 17.28 -3.80 3.52
CA VAL A 68 16.43 -2.62 3.54
C VAL A 68 14.97 -3.06 3.60
N ARG A 69 14.28 -2.67 4.67
CA ARG A 69 12.91 -3.05 4.94
C ARG A 69 11.95 -2.12 4.17
N VAL A 70 11.42 -2.58 3.05
CA VAL A 70 10.50 -1.81 2.18
C VAL A 70 9.27 -1.37 2.97
N ASP A 71 8.99 -0.07 3.00
CA ASP A 71 7.96 0.58 3.82
C ASP A 71 6.78 1.16 3.01
N ASP A 72 6.62 0.76 1.74
CA ASP A 72 5.47 1.10 0.91
C ASP A 72 4.87 -0.10 0.14
N ILE A 73 3.59 0.00 -0.21
CA ILE A 73 2.88 -0.97 -1.07
C ILE A 73 1.97 -0.23 -2.05
N ASN A 74 2.16 -0.42 -3.36
CA ASN A 74 1.26 0.12 -4.38
C ASN A 74 0.23 -0.93 -4.84
N ALA A 75 -0.90 -0.47 -5.38
CA ALA A 75 -1.92 -1.35 -5.95
C ALA A 75 -1.35 -2.27 -7.04
N GLY A 76 -1.67 -3.57 -6.95
CA GLY A 76 -1.16 -4.60 -7.86
C GLY A 76 0.25 -5.11 -7.54
N GLU A 77 0.87 -4.65 -6.44
CA GLU A 77 2.09 -5.26 -5.88
C GLU A 77 1.75 -6.28 -4.80
N LEU A 78 2.66 -7.23 -4.59
CA LEU A 78 2.65 -8.14 -3.45
C LEU A 78 3.79 -7.79 -2.49
N TYR A 79 3.45 -7.57 -1.22
CA TYR A 79 4.38 -7.69 -0.10
C TYR A 79 4.22 -9.12 0.43
N VAL A 80 5.28 -9.93 0.43
CA VAL A 80 5.20 -11.34 0.84
C VAL A 80 6.08 -11.60 2.06
N ILE A 81 5.51 -12.23 3.08
CA ILE A 81 6.20 -12.70 4.29
C ILE A 81 6.21 -14.21 4.26
N GLU A 82 7.37 -14.85 4.43
CA GLU A 82 7.49 -16.31 4.54
C GLU A 82 8.03 -16.73 5.92
N SER A 83 7.56 -17.87 6.46
CA SER A 83 7.82 -18.29 7.84
C SER A 83 7.80 -19.82 8.02
N ASP A 84 8.72 -20.34 8.84
CA ASP A 84 8.76 -21.76 9.25
C ASP A 84 7.62 -22.15 10.22
N SER A 85 6.93 -21.18 10.82
CA SER A 85 5.83 -21.39 11.79
C SER A 85 4.64 -20.49 11.52
N GLU A 86 3.46 -20.88 12.02
CA GLU A 86 2.24 -20.08 11.86
C GLU A 86 2.30 -18.81 12.73
N ILE A 87 2.23 -17.66 12.05
CA ILE A 87 2.27 -16.31 12.63
C ILE A 87 0.95 -15.58 12.33
N LYS A 88 0.62 -14.55 13.14
CA LYS A 88 -0.49 -13.65 12.83
C LYS A 88 0.06 -12.38 12.18
N VAL A 89 -0.54 -11.98 11.06
CA VAL A 89 -0.20 -10.75 10.34
C VAL A 89 -1.47 -9.91 10.18
N THR A 90 -1.43 -8.63 10.51
CA THR A 90 -2.57 -7.70 10.35
C THR A 90 -2.11 -6.26 10.12
N GLY A 91 -3.03 -5.41 9.66
CA GLY A 91 -2.83 -3.95 9.64
C GLY A 91 -3.33 -3.28 10.92
N SER A 92 -2.96 -2.02 11.11
CA SER A 92 -3.62 -1.08 12.04
C SER A 92 -3.49 0.36 11.52
N PRO A 93 -4.58 1.08 11.22
CA PRO A 93 -5.97 0.63 11.30
C PRO A 93 -6.29 -0.43 10.23
N ASP A 94 -7.34 -1.22 10.50
CA ASP A 94 -7.82 -2.25 9.58
C ASP A 94 -8.32 -1.69 8.24
N GLY A 95 -8.25 -2.51 7.18
CA GLY A 95 -8.80 -2.20 5.86
C GLY A 95 -7.91 -1.33 4.95
N ILE A 96 -6.74 -0.89 5.41
CA ILE A 96 -5.72 -0.24 4.56
C ILE A 96 -4.93 -1.29 3.75
N ILE A 97 -4.55 -2.40 4.39
CA ILE A 97 -4.01 -3.60 3.75
C ILE A 97 -4.98 -4.78 3.82
N SER A 98 -4.92 -5.65 2.82
CA SER A 98 -5.50 -6.99 2.86
C SER A 98 -4.37 -8.00 3.12
N VAL A 99 -4.63 -8.98 4.00
CA VAL A 99 -3.65 -10.02 4.36
C VAL A 99 -4.26 -11.39 4.04
N THR A 100 -3.60 -12.14 3.16
CA THR A 100 -4.06 -13.48 2.74
C THR A 100 -3.01 -14.55 3.06
N PRO A 101 -3.22 -15.35 4.12
CA PRO A 101 -2.41 -16.54 4.39
C PRO A 101 -2.50 -17.58 3.26
N LYS A 102 -1.38 -18.25 2.98
CA LYS A 102 -1.20 -19.34 2.02
C LYS A 102 -0.29 -20.41 2.65
N LYS A 103 -0.46 -21.66 2.23
CA LYS A 103 0.52 -22.72 2.49
C LYS A 103 1.58 -22.71 1.39
N GLY A 104 2.84 -22.82 1.78
CA GLY A 104 3.96 -23.01 0.86
C GLY A 104 4.50 -24.45 0.85
N PRO A 105 5.52 -24.75 0.02
CA PRO A 105 6.19 -23.83 -0.91
C PRO A 105 5.23 -23.28 -1.98
N ARG A 106 5.42 -22.02 -2.40
CA ARG A 106 4.49 -21.34 -3.30
C ARG A 106 5.16 -20.33 -4.23
N SER A 107 4.93 -20.48 -5.52
CA SER A 107 5.31 -19.50 -6.55
C SER A 107 4.21 -18.47 -6.79
N PHE A 108 4.62 -17.23 -7.09
CA PHE A 108 3.76 -16.14 -7.53
C PHE A 108 4.40 -15.41 -8.72
N PHE A 109 3.64 -15.23 -9.79
CA PHE A 109 3.98 -14.31 -10.88
C PHE A 109 3.30 -12.96 -10.62
N ALA A 110 4.08 -11.95 -10.23
CA ALA A 110 3.56 -10.67 -9.77
C ALA A 110 4.62 -9.55 -9.84
N ARG A 111 4.19 -8.31 -9.65
CA ARG A 111 5.09 -7.22 -9.23
C ARG A 111 5.27 -7.30 -7.71
N PHE A 112 6.50 -7.17 -7.22
CA PHE A 112 6.80 -7.24 -5.79
C PHE A 112 7.24 -5.88 -5.25
N VAL A 113 6.99 -5.61 -3.97
CA VAL A 113 7.41 -4.35 -3.32
C VAL A 113 8.93 -4.25 -3.19
N ASP A 114 9.58 -5.40 -3.04
CA ASP A 114 11.02 -5.63 -3.09
C ASP A 114 11.46 -6.15 -4.48
N GLY A 115 10.71 -5.81 -5.53
CA GLY A 115 11.07 -6.04 -6.93
C GLY A 115 12.33 -5.25 -7.31
N VAL A 116 13.24 -5.87 -8.07
CA VAL A 116 14.44 -5.16 -8.60
C VAL A 116 14.01 -4.09 -9.60
N ASP A 117 12.94 -4.38 -10.34
CA ASP A 117 12.13 -3.40 -11.06
C ASP A 117 10.66 -3.62 -10.68
N ARG A 118 10.15 -2.75 -9.80
CA ARG A 118 8.78 -2.85 -9.27
C ARG A 118 7.69 -2.64 -10.33
N GLU A 119 8.02 -2.20 -11.54
CA GLU A 119 7.07 -2.08 -12.65
C GLU A 119 7.04 -3.34 -13.53
N LYS A 120 8.04 -4.22 -13.41
CA LYS A 120 8.07 -5.55 -14.06
C LYS A 120 7.42 -6.63 -13.18
N TYR A 121 6.89 -7.64 -13.85
CA TYR A 121 6.46 -8.88 -13.22
C TYR A 121 7.66 -9.84 -13.11
N GLU A 122 7.85 -10.40 -11.92
CA GLU A 122 8.82 -11.46 -11.63
C GLU A 122 8.05 -12.75 -11.28
N ASP A 123 8.67 -13.94 -11.47
CA ASP A 123 8.20 -15.18 -10.85
C ASP A 123 9.09 -15.49 -9.66
N ARG A 124 8.51 -15.58 -8.46
CA ARG A 124 9.23 -15.83 -7.21
C ARG A 124 8.62 -17.01 -6.46
N THR A 125 9.47 -17.96 -6.08
CA THR A 125 9.07 -19.12 -5.26
C THR A 125 9.49 -18.92 -3.82
N TYR A 126 8.49 -18.82 -2.94
CA TYR A 126 8.66 -18.78 -1.49
C TYR A 126 8.70 -20.24 -0.99
N SER A 127 9.71 -20.55 -0.19
CA SER A 127 10.12 -21.92 0.15
C SER A 127 9.50 -22.43 1.44
N LYS A 128 9.08 -21.52 2.33
CA LYS A 128 8.64 -21.85 3.69
C LYS A 128 7.20 -22.40 3.74
N PRO A 129 6.84 -23.18 4.78
CA PRO A 129 5.51 -23.77 4.90
C PRO A 129 4.37 -22.75 5.07
N PHE A 130 4.63 -21.58 5.66
CA PHE A 130 3.64 -20.52 5.83
C PHE A 130 4.06 -19.28 5.03
N VAL A 131 3.14 -18.76 4.20
CA VAL A 131 3.38 -17.59 3.34
C VAL A 131 2.19 -16.64 3.44
N TYR A 132 2.44 -15.36 3.70
CA TYR A 132 1.41 -14.34 3.91
C TYR A 132 1.54 -13.29 2.82
N VAL A 133 0.51 -13.18 1.98
CA VAL A 133 0.45 -12.22 0.89
C VAL A 133 -0.28 -10.98 1.40
N VAL A 134 0.44 -9.87 1.51
CA VAL A 134 -0.07 -8.56 1.92
C VAL A 134 -0.22 -7.68 0.68
N GLN A 135 -1.38 -7.04 0.53
CA GLN A 135 -1.74 -6.24 -0.64
C GLN A 135 -2.38 -4.91 -0.24
N ALA A 136 -2.17 -3.87 -1.04
CA ALA A 136 -2.85 -2.59 -0.89
C ALA A 136 -4.37 -2.75 -1.08
N ALA A 137 -5.17 -2.36 -0.07
CA ALA A 137 -6.63 -2.39 -0.13
C ALA A 137 -7.24 -0.98 -0.19
N LYS A 138 -6.63 0.00 0.49
CA LYS A 138 -7.02 1.41 0.48
C LYS A 138 -5.79 2.30 0.66
N THR A 139 -5.76 3.46 0.00
CA THR A 139 -4.71 4.47 0.22
C THR A 139 -4.70 4.95 1.67
N GLY A 140 -3.52 5.04 2.29
CA GLY A 140 -3.32 5.53 3.65
C GLY A 140 -2.03 5.04 4.29
N GLN A 141 -1.81 5.38 5.57
CA GLN A 141 -0.73 4.82 6.39
C GLN A 141 -1.29 3.79 7.36
N CYS A 142 -0.60 2.67 7.55
CA CYS A 142 -0.94 1.68 8.57
C CYS A 142 0.32 1.04 9.18
N GLU A 143 0.24 0.59 10.42
CA GLU A 143 1.20 -0.36 10.96
C GLU A 143 0.93 -1.76 10.41
N LEU A 144 1.94 -2.38 9.82
CA LEU A 144 2.03 -3.83 9.68
C LEU A 144 2.44 -4.41 11.05
N LEU A 145 1.58 -5.27 11.59
CA LEU A 145 1.77 -5.95 12.87
C LEU A 145 1.93 -7.45 12.62
N VAL A 146 3.10 -7.99 12.95
CA VAL A 146 3.42 -9.42 12.85
C VAL A 146 3.69 -9.98 14.25
N PHE A 147 2.92 -11.00 14.64
CA PHE A 147 3.00 -11.65 15.94
C PHE A 147 3.59 -13.05 15.78
N SER A 148 4.73 -13.32 16.43
CA SER A 148 5.25 -14.67 16.62
C SER A 148 4.40 -15.45 17.62
N SER A 149 4.12 -16.72 17.33
CA SER A 149 3.43 -17.64 18.24
C SER A 149 4.35 -18.29 19.28
N VAL A 150 5.66 -18.02 19.22
CA VAL A 150 6.70 -18.79 19.95
C VAL A 150 7.36 -17.99 21.09
N GLN A 151 7.37 -16.64 21.03
CA GLN A 151 8.28 -15.82 21.85
C GLN A 151 7.79 -14.40 22.20
N ASP A 152 6.49 -14.10 22.04
CA ASP A 152 5.90 -12.75 22.22
C ASP A 152 6.49 -11.64 21.32
N ASP A 153 7.37 -11.98 20.38
CA ASP A 153 7.93 -11.06 19.39
C ASP A 153 6.82 -10.43 18.51
N LEU A 154 6.53 -9.16 18.78
CA LEU A 154 5.70 -8.29 17.95
C LEU A 154 6.58 -7.41 17.07
N VAL A 155 6.69 -7.77 15.79
CA VAL A 155 7.33 -6.90 14.80
C VAL A 155 6.34 -5.86 14.32
N ARG A 156 6.64 -4.59 14.56
CA ARG A 156 5.90 -3.42 14.05
C ARG A 156 6.64 -2.81 12.86
N GLN A 157 5.90 -2.14 11.98
CA GLN A 157 6.43 -1.37 10.85
C GLN A 157 5.36 -0.42 10.32
N MET A 158 5.70 0.84 10.06
CA MET A 158 4.86 1.71 9.25
C MET A 158 4.90 1.28 7.78
N LEU A 159 3.74 1.24 7.13
CA LEU A 159 3.59 1.10 5.69
C LEU A 159 2.85 2.32 5.12
N THR A 160 3.34 2.84 4.00
CA THR A 160 2.63 3.79 3.15
C THR A 160 1.96 3.03 2.01
N VAL A 161 0.63 3.05 1.97
CA VAL A 161 -0.16 2.27 1.01
C VAL A 161 -0.80 3.18 -0.02
N THR A 162 -0.63 2.86 -1.31
CA THR A 162 -1.10 3.68 -2.44
C THR A 162 -2.02 2.88 -3.36
N VAL A 163 -3.28 3.28 -3.47
CA VAL A 163 -4.23 2.75 -4.45
C VAL A 163 -4.59 3.85 -5.45
N GLY A 164 -4.00 3.76 -6.64
CA GLY A 164 -4.12 4.76 -7.70
C GLY A 164 -2.85 4.81 -8.58
N PRO A 165 -2.73 5.80 -9.48
CA PRO A 165 -1.46 6.06 -10.15
C PRO A 165 -0.37 6.40 -9.12
N ARG A 166 0.82 5.82 -9.29
CA ARG A 166 2.00 6.06 -8.46
C ARG A 166 2.33 7.57 -8.47
N PRO A 167 2.53 8.23 -7.31
CA PRO A 167 3.22 9.52 -7.28
C PRO A 167 4.56 9.42 -8.02
N PRO A 168 5.00 10.45 -8.77
CA PRO A 168 6.21 10.35 -9.58
C PRO A 168 7.40 9.95 -8.69
N PRO A 169 8.29 9.03 -9.14
CA PRO A 169 9.42 8.58 -8.33
C PRO A 169 10.28 9.77 -7.88
N VAL A 170 10.54 9.86 -6.57
CA VAL A 170 11.55 10.78 -6.06
C VAL A 170 12.90 10.35 -6.66
N PRO A 171 13.66 11.26 -7.31
CA PRO A 171 14.98 10.91 -7.85
C PRO A 171 15.90 10.38 -6.75
N PRO A 172 16.83 9.45 -7.06
CA PRO A 172 17.78 8.97 -6.07
C PRO A 172 18.66 10.12 -5.57
N ASP A 173 18.84 10.21 -4.25
CA ASP A 173 19.65 11.23 -3.63
C ASP A 173 21.10 11.22 -4.17
N PRO A 174 21.73 12.39 -4.38
CA PRO A 174 23.15 12.47 -4.70
C PRO A 174 24.01 11.89 -3.56
N PRO A 175 25.23 11.39 -3.84
CA PRO A 175 26.10 10.78 -2.84
C PRO A 175 26.32 11.72 -1.64
N LYS A 176 25.95 11.21 -0.47
CA LYS A 176 25.68 11.97 0.74
C LYS A 176 26.91 12.76 1.25
N PRO A 177 26.86 14.10 1.29
CA PRO A 177 27.83 14.90 2.05
C PRO A 177 27.66 14.66 3.56
N ASP A 178 28.66 15.08 4.34
CA ASP A 178 28.59 15.09 5.80
C ASP A 178 27.31 15.78 6.33
N PRO A 179 26.75 15.33 7.47
CA PRO A 179 25.31 15.28 7.67
C PRO A 179 24.58 16.63 7.65
N VAL A 180 23.72 16.83 6.65
CA VAL A 180 22.80 17.97 6.52
C VAL A 180 21.34 17.51 6.49
N ILE A 181 20.57 18.02 7.45
CA ILE A 181 19.18 18.54 7.43
C ILE A 181 18.28 18.15 6.22
N PRO A 182 17.02 17.70 6.44
CA PRO A 182 16.10 17.30 5.36
C PRO A 182 15.69 18.43 4.41
N THR A 183 15.40 18.07 3.16
CA THR A 183 15.07 18.99 2.05
C THR A 183 13.80 18.48 1.29
N PRO A 184 13.25 19.20 0.29
CA PRO A 184 12.08 20.06 0.49
C PRO A 184 10.78 19.55 -0.17
N PRO A 185 9.61 20.14 0.16
CA PRO A 185 8.41 20.00 -0.67
C PRO A 185 8.64 20.62 -2.06
N ASN A 186 7.90 20.14 -3.06
CA ASN A 186 7.96 20.51 -4.50
C ASN A 186 8.41 21.94 -4.84
N PRO A 187 9.08 22.12 -6.00
CA PRO A 187 9.41 23.43 -6.54
C PRO A 187 8.12 24.19 -6.87
N VAL A 188 7.76 25.09 -5.96
CA VAL A 188 6.92 26.24 -6.28
C VAL A 188 7.84 27.24 -6.96
N ASP A 189 7.34 27.96 -7.97
CA ASP A 189 8.01 29.15 -8.50
C ASP A 189 8.46 30.08 -7.37
N PRO A 190 9.50 30.92 -7.55
CA PRO A 190 9.98 31.83 -6.52
C PRO A 190 8.88 32.82 -6.10
N VAL A 191 8.14 32.45 -5.05
CA VAL A 191 7.01 33.20 -4.53
C VAL A 191 7.52 34.49 -3.92
N ALA A 192 7.35 35.61 -4.64
CA ALA A 192 7.59 36.95 -4.08
C ALA A 192 6.79 37.09 -2.76
N PRO A 193 7.42 37.52 -1.65
CA PRO A 193 6.94 37.25 -0.30
C PRO A 193 5.51 37.72 -0.07
N GLN A 194 4.60 36.76 0.13
CA GLN A 194 3.18 37.02 0.28
C GLN A 194 2.78 37.15 1.75
N LYS A 195 1.83 38.04 2.05
CA LYS A 195 1.23 38.11 3.38
C LYS A 195 0.37 36.86 3.61
N LEU A 196 0.67 36.12 4.67
CA LEU A 196 0.05 34.83 4.99
C LEU A 196 -1.26 34.98 5.78
N GLN A 197 -2.20 34.07 5.59
CA GLN A 197 -3.23 33.78 6.59
C GLN A 197 -2.99 32.37 7.11
N ILE A 198 -2.99 32.18 8.43
CA ILE A 198 -2.55 30.94 9.07
C ILE A 198 -3.58 30.49 10.10
N VAL A 199 -3.95 29.21 10.04
CA VAL A 199 -4.70 28.54 11.10
C VAL A 199 -3.92 27.33 11.57
N ILE A 200 -3.70 27.22 12.89
CA ILE A 200 -3.33 25.95 13.53
C ILE A 200 -4.60 25.35 14.13
N LEU A 201 -4.95 24.13 13.72
CA LEU A 201 -6.04 23.35 14.28
C LEU A 201 -5.48 22.36 15.31
N GLU A 202 -5.89 22.49 16.57
CA GLU A 202 -5.54 21.53 17.63
C GLU A 202 -6.78 20.80 18.16
N ASP A 203 -6.59 19.61 18.75
CA ASP A 203 -7.53 19.11 19.74
C ASP A 203 -6.93 19.35 21.14
N PRO A 204 -7.60 20.11 22.03
CA PRO A 204 -7.08 20.40 23.36
C PRO A 204 -6.92 19.15 24.25
N GLU A 205 -7.61 18.03 23.97
CA GLU A 205 -7.41 16.77 24.71
C GLU A 205 -6.11 16.06 24.29
N LEU A 206 -5.75 16.10 23.01
CA LEU A 206 -4.46 15.57 22.52
C LEU A 206 -3.27 16.42 22.99
N ARG A 207 -3.50 17.68 23.39
CA ARG A 207 -2.44 18.61 23.80
C ARG A 207 -1.59 18.11 24.97
N GLY A 208 -2.13 17.24 25.82
CA GLY A 208 -1.40 16.60 26.92
C GLY A 208 -0.46 15.46 26.49
N THR A 209 -0.60 14.93 25.28
CA THR A 209 0.25 13.86 24.72
C THR A 209 1.25 14.36 23.68
N LEU A 210 1.25 15.65 23.35
CA LEU A 210 2.18 16.24 22.38
C LEU A 210 3.58 16.47 23.00
N PRO A 211 4.68 16.26 22.25
CA PRO A 211 6.01 16.69 22.67
C PRO A 211 6.05 18.19 22.99
N ALA A 212 6.81 18.57 24.02
CA ALA A 212 6.96 19.98 24.43
C ALA A 212 7.45 20.88 23.28
N GLU A 213 8.28 20.36 22.38
CA GLU A 213 8.77 21.08 21.20
C GLU A 213 7.66 21.37 20.17
N GLN A 214 6.66 20.49 20.04
CA GLN A 214 5.52 20.67 19.12
C GLN A 214 4.48 21.61 19.73
N ILE A 215 4.33 21.59 21.06
CA ILE A 215 3.61 22.64 21.80
C ILE A 215 4.31 23.99 21.61
N ALA A 216 5.65 24.02 21.63
CA ALA A 216 6.44 25.22 21.39
C ALA A 216 6.48 25.65 19.91
N ALA A 217 6.28 24.74 18.94
CA ALA A 217 6.05 25.08 17.54
C ALA A 217 4.72 25.84 17.35
N MET A 218 3.69 25.46 18.11
CA MET A 218 2.36 26.06 18.09
C MET A 218 2.28 27.39 18.86
N ASP A 219 2.89 27.46 20.05
CA ASP A 219 2.80 28.59 20.99
C ASP A 219 4.16 29.25 21.27
N GLY A 220 5.11 29.13 20.34
CA GLY A 220 6.47 29.66 20.47
C GLY A 220 6.56 31.19 20.30
N ALA A 221 7.47 31.82 21.05
CA ALA A 221 7.71 33.27 20.93
C ALA A 221 8.25 33.65 19.53
N VAL A 222 9.09 32.79 18.93
CA VAL A 222 9.67 32.98 17.58
C VAL A 222 8.56 32.98 16.52
N VAL A 223 7.72 31.94 16.51
CA VAL A 223 6.58 31.81 15.58
C VAL A 223 5.62 32.98 15.76
N ARG A 224 5.22 33.31 17.00
CA ARG A 224 4.39 34.50 17.30
C ARG A 224 5.01 35.81 16.84
N GLN A 225 6.33 35.96 16.81
CA GLN A 225 6.97 37.19 16.36
C GLN A 225 7.02 37.27 14.83
N TYR A 226 7.28 36.15 14.15
CA TYR A 226 7.27 36.08 12.68
C TYR A 226 5.88 36.36 12.10
N VAL A 227 4.82 35.75 12.64
CA VAL A 227 3.46 35.94 12.10
C VAL A 227 2.93 37.37 12.28
N LYS A 228 3.42 38.14 13.26
CA LYS A 228 3.10 39.58 13.39
C LYS A 228 3.57 40.41 12.18
N THR A 229 4.70 40.06 11.57
CA THR A 229 5.25 40.81 10.43
C THR A 229 4.86 40.21 9.08
N HIS A 230 4.62 38.89 9.03
CA HIS A 230 4.41 38.16 7.77
C HIS A 230 2.96 37.74 7.49
N CYS A 231 2.02 37.86 8.43
CA CYS A 231 0.61 37.67 8.12
C CYS A 231 -0.08 38.91 7.51
N VAL A 232 -1.22 38.68 6.86
CA VAL A 232 -2.24 39.70 6.57
C VAL A 232 -2.71 40.31 7.89
N MET A 233 -3.05 41.60 7.89
CA MET A 233 -3.57 42.29 9.07
C MET A 233 -5.08 42.52 8.96
N THR A 234 -5.86 41.87 9.83
CA THR A 234 -7.26 42.26 10.07
C THR A 234 -7.25 43.34 11.17
N GLY A 235 -7.25 44.60 10.75
CA GLY A 235 -7.07 45.75 11.65
C GLY A 235 -5.66 45.79 12.22
N THR A 236 -5.53 45.69 13.55
CA THR A 236 -4.23 45.61 14.26
C THR A 236 -3.79 44.17 14.56
N THR A 237 -4.58 43.17 14.18
CA THR A 237 -4.33 41.77 14.52
C THR A 237 -3.84 41.00 13.29
N PRO A 238 -2.69 40.29 13.35
CA PRO A 238 -2.28 39.41 12.26
C PRO A 238 -3.28 38.26 12.10
N ASP A 239 -3.51 37.82 10.88
CA ASP A 239 -4.37 36.67 10.54
C ASP A 239 -3.69 35.33 10.80
N PHE A 240 -3.13 35.20 12.01
CA PHE A 240 -2.75 33.95 12.65
C PHE A 240 -3.82 33.58 13.67
N ARG A 241 -4.35 32.36 13.60
CA ARG A 241 -5.32 31.82 14.56
C ARG A 241 -4.88 30.43 15.02
N LYS A 242 -5.20 30.13 16.27
CA LYS A 242 -5.16 28.77 16.80
C LYS A 242 -6.57 28.42 17.25
N LEU A 243 -7.14 27.35 16.71
CA LEU A 243 -8.54 26.98 16.90
C LEU A 243 -8.64 25.52 17.35
N SER A 244 -9.57 25.23 18.25
CA SER A 244 -9.93 23.84 18.56
C SER A 244 -10.74 23.26 17.42
N ILE A 245 -10.48 22.01 17.00
CA ILE A 245 -11.33 21.30 16.04
C ILE A 245 -12.79 21.12 16.50
N ARG A 246 -13.06 21.38 17.79
CA ARG A 246 -14.37 21.31 18.44
C ARG A 246 -15.08 22.68 18.54
N GLN A 247 -14.45 23.74 18.05
CA GLN A 247 -14.95 25.11 18.11
C GLN A 247 -15.95 25.38 16.97
N ASP A 248 -17.05 26.09 17.25
CA ASP A 248 -17.91 26.61 16.20
C ASP A 248 -17.22 27.76 15.43
N VAL A 249 -17.16 27.61 14.11
CA VAL A 249 -16.62 28.60 13.17
C VAL A 249 -17.70 29.24 12.29
N SER A 250 -18.99 28.99 12.54
CA SER A 250 -20.14 29.54 11.78
C SER A 250 -20.10 31.07 11.64
N ASN A 251 -19.61 31.77 12.66
CA ASN A 251 -19.50 33.23 12.72
C ASN A 251 -18.11 33.79 12.32
N GLN A 252 -17.18 32.93 11.88
CA GLN A 252 -15.84 33.37 11.46
C GLN A 252 -15.81 33.91 10.01
N PRO A 253 -14.81 34.73 9.66
CA PRO A 253 -14.48 35.08 8.27
C PRO A 253 -14.35 33.86 7.35
N GLN A 254 -14.61 34.06 6.05
CA GLN A 254 -14.64 32.95 5.08
C GLN A 254 -13.30 32.20 4.96
N TRP A 255 -12.16 32.90 5.08
CA TRP A 255 -10.84 32.26 5.03
C TRP A 255 -10.63 31.28 6.19
N ILE A 256 -11.11 31.62 7.40
CA ILE A 256 -11.07 30.70 8.55
C ILE A 256 -11.98 29.49 8.31
N LYS A 257 -13.17 29.69 7.74
CA LYS A 257 -14.09 28.59 7.40
C LYS A 257 -13.46 27.64 6.38
N THR A 258 -12.80 28.17 5.35
CA THR A 258 -12.04 27.36 4.38
C THR A 258 -10.93 26.59 5.08
N ALA A 259 -10.05 27.26 5.84
CA ALA A 259 -8.95 26.61 6.56
C ALA A 259 -9.42 25.57 7.61
N PHE A 260 -10.61 25.75 8.19
CA PHE A 260 -11.22 24.80 9.12
C PHE A 260 -11.92 23.62 8.41
N ALA A 261 -12.22 23.74 7.10
CA ALA A 261 -12.78 22.66 6.30
C ALA A 261 -11.72 21.71 5.73
N GLU A 262 -10.43 22.06 5.80
CA GLU A 262 -9.30 21.25 5.33
C GLU A 262 -9.26 19.83 5.92
N GLU A 263 -8.74 18.88 5.14
CA GLU A 263 -8.62 17.49 5.55
C GLU A 263 -7.57 17.32 6.66
N ARG A 264 -7.96 16.64 7.74
CA ARG A 264 -7.15 16.48 8.96
C ARG A 264 -6.38 15.16 8.92
N THR A 265 -5.27 15.14 8.19
CA THR A 265 -4.39 13.96 8.09
C THR A 265 -3.66 13.64 9.41
N ALA A 266 -3.36 14.65 10.23
CA ALA A 266 -2.93 14.51 11.62
C ALA A 266 -3.30 15.76 12.44
N LEU A 267 -3.12 15.72 13.76
CA LEU A 267 -3.30 16.87 14.66
C LEU A 267 -2.06 17.05 15.57
N PRO A 268 -1.64 18.31 15.85
CA PRO A 268 -2.18 19.55 15.31
C PRO A 268 -1.93 19.67 13.79
N LEU A 269 -2.87 20.29 13.08
CA LEU A 269 -2.76 20.61 11.65
C LEU A 269 -2.34 22.07 11.52
N ILE A 270 -1.47 22.39 10.57
CA ILE A 270 -1.23 23.76 10.13
C ILE A 270 -1.81 23.96 8.72
N VAL A 271 -2.51 25.08 8.55
CA VAL A 271 -3.03 25.54 7.26
C VAL A 271 -2.45 26.93 7.00
N ILE A 272 -1.77 27.08 5.88
CA ILE A 272 -1.18 28.33 5.39
C ILE A 272 -1.90 28.69 4.10
N MET A 273 -2.66 29.78 4.11
CA MET A 273 -3.29 30.35 2.93
C MET A 273 -2.48 31.55 2.45
N THR A 274 -2.29 31.62 1.13
CA THR A 274 -1.68 32.75 0.42
C THR A 274 -2.60 33.17 -0.73
N PRO A 275 -2.48 34.40 -1.27
CA PRO A 275 -3.17 34.84 -2.49
C PRO A 275 -3.18 33.86 -3.68
N THR A 276 -2.24 32.91 -3.76
CA THR A 276 -2.11 31.97 -4.89
C THR A 276 -2.34 30.50 -4.53
N GLN A 277 -2.34 30.10 -3.26
CA GLN A 277 -2.45 28.69 -2.85
C GLN A 277 -2.87 28.52 -1.38
N THR A 278 -3.52 27.39 -1.07
CA THR A 278 -3.65 26.86 0.29
C THR A 278 -2.69 25.68 0.45
N ILE A 279 -1.95 25.65 1.54
CA ILE A 279 -1.12 24.52 1.97
C ILE A 279 -1.66 24.02 3.31
N SER A 280 -2.02 22.74 3.39
CA SER A 280 -2.47 22.09 4.63
C SER A 280 -1.63 20.85 4.93
N GLY A 281 -1.39 20.55 6.21
CA GLY A 281 -0.63 19.38 6.63
C GLY A 281 -0.34 19.35 8.14
N PRO A 282 0.31 18.29 8.65
CA PRO A 282 0.67 18.20 10.07
C PRO A 282 1.55 19.37 10.51
N LEU A 283 1.30 19.93 11.70
CA LEU A 283 2.18 20.92 12.31
C LEU A 283 3.54 20.26 12.58
N PRO A 284 4.67 20.81 12.08
CA PRO A 284 5.99 20.22 12.31
C PRO A 284 6.34 20.08 13.79
N LYS A 285 7.22 19.13 14.10
CA LYS A 285 7.50 18.71 15.49
C LYS A 285 8.30 19.76 16.26
N THR A 286 9.01 20.63 15.58
CA THR A 286 9.91 21.64 16.16
C THR A 286 9.59 23.06 15.70
N ILE A 287 10.06 24.05 16.48
CA ILE A 287 10.06 25.46 16.07
C ILE A 287 10.86 25.66 14.77
N ALA A 288 12.00 24.96 14.61
CA ALA A 288 12.88 25.14 13.46
C ALA A 288 12.20 24.74 12.15
N GLU A 289 11.61 23.54 12.08
CA GLU A 289 10.86 23.07 10.91
C GLU A 289 9.65 23.97 10.61
N THR A 290 8.93 24.40 11.66
CA THR A 290 7.77 25.30 11.52
C THR A 290 8.20 26.66 10.96
N MET A 291 9.33 27.20 11.43
CA MET A 291 9.88 28.45 10.89
C MET A 291 10.37 28.31 9.45
N THR A 292 10.99 27.18 9.07
CA THR A 292 11.35 26.88 7.68
C THR A 292 10.12 26.81 6.77
N LEU A 293 9.06 26.14 7.22
CA LEU A 293 7.78 26.05 6.50
C LEU A 293 7.14 27.44 6.32
N LEU A 294 7.11 28.25 7.38
CA LEU A 294 6.54 29.61 7.33
C LEU A 294 7.37 30.56 6.46
N LYS A 295 8.71 30.46 6.50
CA LYS A 295 9.61 31.24 5.64
C LYS A 295 9.48 30.88 4.15
N LYS A 296 9.29 29.59 3.81
CA LYS A 296 9.09 29.14 2.41
C LYS A 296 7.96 29.89 1.69
N TYR A 297 6.93 30.34 2.43
CA TYR A 297 5.77 31.01 1.84
C TYR A 297 5.66 32.51 2.17
N GLY A 298 6.19 32.97 3.31
CA GLY A 298 6.07 34.35 3.78
C GLY A 298 7.29 35.26 3.57
N GLY A 299 8.47 34.71 3.24
CA GLY A 299 9.74 35.44 3.17
C GLY A 299 10.59 35.34 4.45
N GLU A 300 11.65 36.15 4.55
CA GLU A 300 12.51 36.25 5.74
C GLU A 300 12.24 37.52 6.57
#